data_AF-A0A7L3L927-F1
#
_entry.id   AF-A0A7L3L927-F1
#
_cell.length_a   1.000
_cell.length_b   1.000
_cell.length_c   1.000
_cell.angle_alpha   90.00
_cell.angle_beta   90.00
_cell.angle_gamma   90.00
#
_symmetry.space_group_name_H-M   'P 1'
#
loop_
_entity.id
_entity.type
_entity.pdbx_description
1 polymer ?
#
loop_
_entity_poly.entity_id
_entity_poly.type
_entity_poly.pdbx_seq_one_letter_code
_entity_poly.pdbx_strand_id
1 'polypeptide(L)'
;PLGVPNVGETYSITAVAGGQIILECPEDAVPPSHIEWHREGSPLQEDARRHVLSGGRFLQIQAVVAADGGEYSCRAINELGDTRLRVQVEVHG
;
A
#
# COMPACT_ATOMS: atom_id res chain seq x y z
N PRO A 1 -3.99 -15.48 12.52
CA PRO A 1 -3.93 -15.81 11.08
C PRO A 1 -4.78 -14.81 10.30
N LEU A 2 -4.17 -13.70 9.89
CA LEU A 2 -4.89 -12.64 9.18
C LEU A 2 -4.90 -12.99 7.69
N GLY A 3 -6.11 -13.19 7.17
CA GLY A 3 -6.36 -13.67 5.83
C GLY A 3 -5.76 -12.74 4.78
N VAL A 4 -5.25 -13.34 3.71
CA VAL A 4 -4.89 -12.61 2.50
C VAL A 4 -6.17 -11.87 2.04
N PRO A 5 -6.14 -10.54 1.88
CA PRO A 5 -7.30 -9.80 1.38
C PRO A 5 -7.75 -10.38 0.03
N ASN A 6 -9.06 -10.51 -0.19
CA ASN A 6 -9.55 -11.00 -1.47
C ASN A 6 -9.20 -10.02 -2.58
N VAL A 7 -8.89 -10.54 -3.77
CA VAL A 7 -8.63 -9.72 -4.96
C VAL A 7 -9.82 -8.80 -5.23
N GLY A 8 -9.61 -7.48 -5.12
CA GLY A 8 -10.65 -6.45 -5.30
C GLY A 8 -11.32 -5.95 -4.01
N GLU A 9 -10.96 -6.46 -2.84
CA GLU A 9 -11.44 -5.97 -1.54
C GLU A 9 -10.64 -4.73 -1.09
N THR A 10 -11.34 -3.70 -0.65
CA THR A 10 -10.75 -2.53 0.02
C THR A 10 -10.81 -2.77 1.52
N TYR A 11 -9.66 -2.75 2.21
CA TYR A 11 -9.65 -2.78 3.68
C TYR A 11 -9.25 -1.42 4.25
N SER A 12 -9.80 -1.09 5.43
CA SER A 12 -9.48 0.16 6.11
C SER A 12 -8.45 -0.06 7.21
N ILE A 13 -7.54 0.88 7.35
CA ILE A 13 -6.64 0.95 8.51
C ILE A 13 -6.70 2.35 9.12
N THR A 14 -6.44 2.38 10.42
CA THR A 14 -6.39 3.62 11.20
C THR A 14 -4.95 3.91 11.59
N ALA A 15 -4.51 5.13 11.36
CA ALA A 15 -3.19 5.63 11.71
C ALA A 15 -3.29 6.77 12.72
N VAL A 16 -2.25 6.91 13.55
CA VAL A 16 -2.13 8.00 14.51
C VAL A 16 -1.18 9.05 13.96
N ALA A 17 -1.57 10.33 14.05
CA ALA A 17 -0.74 11.46 13.65
C ALA A 17 0.61 11.45 14.41
N GLY A 18 1.70 11.71 13.69
CA GLY A 18 3.07 11.59 14.19
C GLY A 18 3.59 10.14 14.27
N GLY A 19 2.73 9.14 14.07
CA GLY A 19 3.10 7.73 14.04
C GLY A 19 3.70 7.28 12.71
N GLN A 20 3.67 5.95 12.52
CA GLN A 20 4.15 5.27 11.32
C GLN A 20 3.07 4.33 10.78
N ILE A 21 2.98 4.24 9.45
CA ILE A 21 2.19 3.23 8.74
C ILE A 21 3.13 2.35 7.93
N ILE A 22 2.84 1.05 7.90
CA ILE A 22 3.41 0.09 6.96
C ILE A 22 2.25 -0.60 6.24
N LEU A 23 2.15 -0.39 4.92
CA LEU A 23 1.22 -1.10 4.07
C LEU A 23 1.97 -2.24 3.38
N GLU A 24 1.38 -3.44 3.37
CA GLU A 24 1.92 -4.60 2.69
C GLU A 24 1.09 -4.91 1.45
N CYS A 25 1.78 -5.15 0.34
CA CYS A 25 1.21 -5.77 -0.84
C CYS A 25 1.44 -7.29 -0.78
N PRO A 26 0.40 -8.11 -0.56
CA PRO A 26 0.54 -9.55 -0.55
C PRO A 26 0.91 -10.02 -1.96
N GLU A 27 2.06 -10.67 -2.08
CA GLU A 27 2.56 -11.20 -3.34
C GLU A 27 3.03 -12.64 -3.14
N ASP A 28 2.15 -13.58 -3.47
CA ASP A 28 2.49 -15.01 -3.56
C ASP A 28 2.47 -15.47 -5.03
N ALA A 29 2.55 -14.51 -5.97
CA ALA A 29 2.42 -14.76 -7.39
C ALA A 29 3.66 -15.47 -7.95
N VAL A 30 3.43 -16.52 -8.74
CA VAL A 30 4.45 -17.19 -9.54
C VAL A 30 3.97 -17.16 -11.00
N PRO A 31 4.72 -16.51 -11.91
CA PRO A 31 6.02 -15.85 -11.70
C PRO A 31 5.96 -14.60 -10.82
N PRO A 32 7.10 -14.18 -10.23
CA PRO A 32 7.20 -12.94 -9.48
C PRO A 32 6.66 -11.75 -10.28
N SER A 33 5.93 -10.88 -9.60
CA SER A 33 5.32 -9.68 -10.15
C SER A 33 6.17 -8.45 -9.87
N HIS A 34 6.05 -7.45 -10.74
CA HIS A 34 6.46 -6.09 -10.42
C HIS A 34 5.36 -5.44 -9.56
N ILE A 35 5.73 -4.82 -8.44
CA ILE A 35 4.78 -4.07 -7.59
C ILE A 35 4.91 -2.56 -7.84
N GLU A 36 3.78 -1.91 -8.07
CA GLU A 36 3.64 -0.45 -8.17
C GLU A 36 2.69 0.06 -7.08
N TRP A 37 3.08 1.09 -6.34
CA TRP A 37 2.19 1.78 -5.39
C TRP A 37 1.53 2.98 -6.05
N HIS A 38 0.26 3.19 -5.72
CA HIS A 38 -0.54 4.32 -6.14
C HIS A 38 -1.22 4.96 -4.93
N ARG A 39 -1.41 6.28 -5.02
CA ARG A 39 -2.23 7.07 -4.11
C ARG A 39 -3.29 7.79 -4.93
N GLU A 40 -4.56 7.59 -4.58
CA GLU A 40 -5.69 8.20 -5.29
C GLU A 40 -5.62 7.95 -6.81
N GLY A 41 -5.25 6.72 -7.20
CA GLY A 41 -5.07 6.30 -8.59
C GLY A 41 -3.77 6.75 -9.27
N SER A 42 -3.02 7.70 -8.70
CA SER A 42 -1.77 8.20 -9.28
C SER A 42 -0.56 7.43 -8.75
N PRO A 43 0.50 7.19 -9.55
CA PRO A 43 1.73 6.58 -9.05
C PRO A 43 2.27 7.30 -7.82
N LEU A 44 2.56 6.54 -6.77
CA LEU A 44 3.08 7.10 -5.52
C LEU A 44 4.54 7.50 -5.71
N GLN A 45 4.85 8.74 -5.32
CA GLN A 45 6.22 9.23 -5.28
C GLN A 45 6.79 9.09 -3.87
N GLU A 46 7.96 8.45 -3.79
CA GLU A 46 8.78 8.42 -2.59
C GLU A 46 9.27 9.83 -2.24
N ASP A 47 9.40 10.09 -0.95
CA ASP A 47 9.97 11.33 -0.44
C ASP A 47 10.69 11.09 0.89
N ALA A 48 10.96 12.15 1.66
CA ALA A 48 11.64 12.05 2.95
C ALA A 48 10.86 11.25 4.01
N ARG A 49 9.56 11.00 3.82
CA ARG A 49 8.68 10.27 4.76
C ARG A 49 8.09 9.00 4.17
N ARG A 50 7.94 8.94 2.84
CA ARG A 50 7.33 7.83 2.09
C ARG A 50 8.42 7.01 1.40
N HIS A 51 8.54 5.75 1.78
CA HIS A 51 9.56 4.84 1.24
C HIS A 51 8.93 3.53 0.77
N VAL A 52 9.36 3.06 -0.39
CA VAL A 52 9.01 1.76 -0.95
C VAL A 52 10.17 0.81 -0.67
N LEU A 53 9.88 -0.27 0.06
CA LEU A 53 10.88 -1.19 0.59
C LEU A 53 10.68 -2.59 -0.01
N SER A 54 11.73 -3.41 0.08
CA SER A 54 11.72 -4.84 -0.31
C SER A 54 11.17 -5.07 -1.72
N GLY A 55 11.66 -4.32 -2.70
CA GLY A 55 11.27 -4.48 -4.11
C GLY A 55 9.82 -4.08 -4.42
N GLY A 56 9.18 -3.28 -3.58
CA GLY A 56 7.79 -2.85 -3.78
C GLY A 56 6.82 -3.44 -2.78
N ARG A 57 7.19 -4.50 -2.05
CA ARG A 57 6.27 -5.21 -1.16
C ARG A 57 5.73 -4.34 -0.02
N PHE A 58 6.52 -3.41 0.50
CA PHE A 58 6.10 -2.56 1.61
C PHE A 58 6.16 -1.09 1.23
N LEU A 59 5.09 -0.36 1.57
CA LEU A 59 5.09 1.09 1.60
C LEU A 59 5.13 1.55 3.06
N GLN A 60 6.17 2.29 3.42
CA GLN A 60 6.34 2.89 4.73
C GLN A 60 6.04 4.39 4.66
N ILE A 61 5.24 4.89 5.59
CA ILE A 61 4.97 6.33 5.78
C ILE A 61 5.33 6.69 7.23
N GLN A 62 6.31 7.59 7.39
CA GLN A 62 6.76 8.09 8.70
C GLN A 62 6.17 9.47 9.01
N ALA A 63 6.12 9.81 10.30
CA ALA A 63 5.60 11.09 10.79
C ALA A 63 4.26 11.44 10.12
N VAL A 64 3.30 10.51 10.25
CA VAL A 64 2.00 10.58 9.56
C VAL A 64 1.29 11.90 9.86
N VAL A 65 0.76 12.55 8.82
CA VAL A 65 -0.07 13.75 8.95
C VAL A 65 -1.48 13.47 8.42
N ALA A 66 -2.46 14.29 8.80
CA ALA A 66 -3.84 14.15 8.34
C ALA A 66 -3.95 14.08 6.80
N ALA A 67 -3.08 14.80 6.09
CA ALA A 67 -3.01 14.80 4.63
C ALA A 67 -2.48 13.50 4.01
N ASP A 68 -1.91 12.58 4.81
CA ASP A 68 -1.52 11.25 4.34
C ASP A 68 -2.72 10.29 4.30
N GLY A 69 -3.89 10.67 4.82
CA GLY A 69 -5.12 9.90 4.63
C GLY A 69 -5.52 9.81 3.16
N GLY A 70 -6.31 8.78 2.83
CA GLY A 70 -6.79 8.53 1.46
C GLY A 70 -6.73 7.06 1.03
N GLU A 71 -7.09 6.81 -0.22
CA GLU A 71 -6.94 5.51 -0.88
C GLU A 71 -5.49 5.31 -1.34
N TYR A 72 -4.88 4.24 -0.85
CA TYR A 72 -3.65 3.67 -1.38
C TYR A 72 -3.99 2.39 -2.13
N SER A 73 -3.24 2.09 -3.18
CA SER A 73 -3.31 0.77 -3.80
C SER A 73 -1.94 0.27 -4.19
N CYS A 74 -1.76 -1.04 -4.11
CA CYS A 74 -0.64 -1.71 -4.74
C CYS A 74 -1.15 -2.49 -5.96
N ARG A 75 -0.38 -2.45 -7.04
CA ARG A 75 -0.63 -3.21 -8.25
C ARG A 75 0.55 -4.17 -8.47
N ALA A 76 0.28 -5.46 -8.36
CA ALA A 76 1.22 -6.52 -8.69
C ALA A 76 0.98 -6.98 -10.13
N ILE A 77 1.97 -6.89 -10.99
CA ILE A 77 1.88 -7.16 -12.44
C ILE A 77 2.89 -8.24 -12.83
N ASN A 78 2.41 -9.31 -13.46
CA ASN A 78 3.28 -10.31 -14.11
C ASN A 78 2.74 -10.68 -15.50
N GLU A 79 3.38 -11.66 -16.15
CA GLU A 79 2.99 -12.16 -17.47
C GLU A 79 1.61 -12.83 -17.52
N LEU A 80 1.03 -13.18 -16.37
CA LEU A 80 -0.31 -13.76 -16.25
C LEU A 80 -1.40 -12.71 -16.04
N GLY A 81 -1.03 -11.46 -15.70
CA GLY A 81 -1.97 -10.36 -15.52
C GLY A 81 -1.58 -9.42 -14.39
N ASP A 82 -2.57 -8.70 -13.85
CA ASP A 82 -2.37 -7.83 -12.69
C ASP A 82 -3.42 -8.00 -11.61
N THR A 83 -2.96 -7.92 -10.36
CA THR A 83 -3.79 -7.90 -9.15
C THR A 83 -3.65 -6.53 -8.48
N ARG A 84 -4.77 -6.00 -7.99
CA ARG A 84 -4.80 -4.74 -7.23
C ARG A 84 -5.38 -4.98 -5.85
N LEU A 85 -4.68 -4.44 -4.85
CA LEU A 85 -5.16 -4.31 -3.48
C LEU A 85 -5.40 -2.83 -3.19
N ARG A 86 -6.53 -2.51 -2.57
CA ARG A 86 -6.86 -1.14 -2.15
C ARG A 86 -6.91 -1.07 -0.63
N VAL A 87 -6.39 0.03 -0.10
CA VAL A 87 -6.33 0.30 1.33
C VAL A 87 -6.84 1.70 1.58
N GLN A 88 -7.86 1.84 2.41
CA GLN A 88 -8.31 3.13 2.89
C GLN A 88 -7.55 3.47 4.18
N VAL A 89 -6.82 4.58 4.19
CA VAL A 89 -6.10 5.06 5.37
C VAL A 89 -6.88 6.21 6.01
N GLU A 90 -7.25 6.04 7.27
CA GLU A 90 -7.84 7.06 8.13
C GLU A 90 -6.81 7.53 9.15
N VAL A 91 -6.65 8.84 9.34
CA VAL A 91 -5.67 9.41 10.27
C VAL A 91 -6.40 10.11 11.41
N HIS A 92 -6.11 9.72 12.64
CA HIS A 92 -6.62 10.34 13.87
C HIS A 92 -5.49 11.02 14.63
N GLY A 93 -5.84 12.05 15.41
CA GLY A 93 -4.94 12.79 16.28
C GLY A 93 -5.11 12.45 17.75
#